data_AF-B6K466-F1
#
_entry.id   AF-B6K466-F1
#
_cell.length_a   1.000
_cell.length_b   1.000
_cell.length_c   1.000
_cell.angle_alpha   90.00
_cell.angle_beta   90.00
_cell.angle_gamma   90.00
#
_symmetry.space_group_name_H-M   'P 1'
#
loop_
_entity.id
_entity.type
_entity.pdbx_description
1 polymer ?
#
loop_
_entity_poly.entity_id
_entity_poly.type
_entity_poly.pdbx_seq_one_letter_code
_entity_poly.pdbx_strand_id
1 'polypeptide(L)'
;MAHKRKKRSEKLKDRKKLGEDNAPVVNGDEDDCPKAFKHLLKQREIYEAKRLERKIAKTEKKKPIIKRLPGEKMSEFSQRVNRAIPVSFKSGPVKVDEFTDKKTAKKIKRKQEKREAELDEKEMELEDTNWEAETTGQYIPIESHRKRKGSPDPWESLNKQRPAFNERVDAPPVLPSLKKTSIIHSIPKKDKQGNTESLARRKALGEERQALIERYRAMMQARRS
;
A
#
# COMPACT_ATOMS: atom_id res chain seq x y z
N MET A 1 1.81 35.53 39.94
CA MET A 1 0.90 34.38 40.12
C MET A 1 1.69 33.22 40.72
N ALA A 2 1.34 32.76 41.91
CA ALA A 2 2.05 31.67 42.58
C ALA A 2 1.58 30.31 42.04
N HIS A 3 2.46 29.56 41.37
CA HIS A 3 2.16 28.20 40.92
C HIS A 3 2.17 27.22 42.10
N LYS A 4 1.00 26.63 42.39
CA LYS A 4 0.87 25.58 43.40
C LYS A 4 1.68 24.35 42.99
N ARG A 5 2.59 23.89 43.85
CA ARG A 5 3.38 22.67 43.64
C ARG A 5 2.47 21.44 43.76
N LYS A 6 2.58 20.51 42.81
CA LYS A 6 1.89 19.21 42.84
C LYS A 6 2.21 18.43 44.12
N LYS A 7 1.23 17.69 44.66
CA LYS A 7 1.43 16.85 45.84
C LYS A 7 2.39 15.71 45.51
N ARG A 8 3.19 15.28 46.50
CA ARG A 8 4.25 14.26 46.33
C ARG A 8 3.73 12.93 45.75
N SER A 9 2.48 12.58 46.06
CA SER A 9 1.79 11.40 45.54
C SER A 9 1.46 11.48 44.05
N GLU A 10 1.11 12.65 43.53
CA GLU A 10 0.89 12.86 42.09
C GLU A 10 2.20 12.76 41.33
N LYS A 11 3.28 13.33 41.88
CA LYS A 11 4.63 13.20 41.31
C LYS A 11 5.08 11.74 41.20
N LEU A 12 4.81 10.92 42.23
CA LEU A 12 5.13 9.49 42.22
C LEU A 12 4.32 8.72 41.17
N LYS A 13 3.03 9.03 41.01
CA LYS A 13 2.19 8.43 39.96
C LYS A 13 2.66 8.82 38.56
N ASP A 14 3.06 10.08 38.37
CA ASP A 14 3.61 10.58 37.10
C ASP A 14 4.94 9.89 36.76
N ARG A 15 5.83 9.68 37.74
CA ARG A 15 7.10 8.93 37.54
C ARG A 15 6.88 7.46 37.21
N LYS A 16 5.91 6.81 37.88
CA LYS A 16 5.55 5.41 37.60
C LYS A 16 4.92 5.24 36.21
N LYS A 17 4.13 6.22 35.75
CA LYS A 17 3.63 6.27 34.36
C LYS A 17 4.73 6.51 33.33
N LEU A 18 5.78 7.24 33.68
CA LEU A 18 6.96 7.45 32.83
C LEU A 18 7.93 6.26 32.81
N GLY A 19 7.71 5.24 33.64
CA GLY A 19 8.58 4.06 33.72
C GLY A 19 9.94 4.30 34.40
N GLU A 20 10.08 5.38 35.17
CA GLU A 20 11.34 5.72 35.86
C GLU A 20 11.69 4.77 37.02
N ASP A 21 10.74 3.98 37.50
CA ASP A 21 10.94 3.07 38.64
C ASP A 21 11.72 1.79 38.27
N ASN A 22 12.01 1.57 36.98
CA ASN A 22 12.86 0.48 36.49
C ASN A 22 14.33 0.89 36.29
N ALA A 23 14.75 2.04 36.81
CA ALA A 23 16.16 2.42 36.80
C ALA A 23 16.95 1.45 37.71
N PRO A 24 18.01 0.78 37.20
CA PRO A 24 18.80 -0.14 38.02
C PRO A 24 19.45 0.63 39.17
N VAL A 25 19.29 0.11 40.39
CA VAL A 25 20.03 0.55 41.58
C VAL A 25 21.52 0.34 41.29
N VAL A 26 22.25 1.44 41.15
CA VAL A 26 23.68 1.41 40.83
C VAL A 26 24.43 1.07 42.12
N ASN A 27 24.73 -0.21 42.30
CA ASN A 27 25.82 -0.62 43.18
C ASN A 27 27.12 -0.14 42.53
N GLY A 28 27.98 0.50 43.34
CA GLY A 28 29.18 1.17 42.88
C GLY A 28 30.26 0.19 42.44
N ASP A 29 30.40 0.02 41.13
CA ASP A 29 31.58 -0.57 40.52
C ASP A 29 32.44 0.58 39.95
N GLU A 30 33.58 0.83 40.62
CA GLU A 30 34.63 1.78 40.25
C GLU A 30 35.41 1.30 39.01
N ASP A 31 34.75 1.21 37.87
CA ASP A 31 35.49 1.25 36.60
C ASP A 31 35.63 2.70 36.18
N ASP A 32 36.88 3.16 36.00
CA ASP A 32 37.36 4.44 35.45
C ASP A 32 36.76 4.86 34.08
N CYS A 33 35.76 4.13 33.59
CA CYS A 33 35.04 4.46 32.38
C CYS A 33 34.03 5.59 32.64
N PRO A 34 34.13 6.75 31.95
CA PRO A 34 33.22 7.87 32.14
C PRO A 34 31.76 7.42 32.03
N LYS A 35 30.90 7.91 32.92
CA LYS A 35 29.48 7.54 32.97
C LYS A 35 28.76 7.73 31.63
N ALA A 36 29.16 8.73 30.85
CA ALA A 36 28.68 8.97 29.49
C ALA A 36 29.03 7.83 28.52
N PHE A 37 30.22 7.24 28.65
CA PHE A 37 30.67 6.12 27.83
C PHE A 37 29.94 4.82 28.18
N LYS A 38 29.71 4.54 29.48
CA LYS A 38 28.86 3.42 29.92
C LYS A 38 27.44 3.54 29.34
N HIS A 39 26.89 4.75 29.27
CA HIS A 39 25.57 4.98 28.66
C HIS A 39 25.58 4.75 27.14
N LEU A 40 26.63 5.20 26.44
CA LEU A 40 26.81 4.99 25.01
C LEU A 40 26.90 3.50 24.65
N LEU A 41 27.65 2.72 25.42
CA LEU A 41 27.77 1.27 25.24
C LEU A 41 26.42 0.57 25.39
N LYS A 42 25.67 0.89 26.45
CA LYS A 42 24.31 0.34 26.64
C LYS A 42 23.36 0.70 25.51
N GLN A 43 23.41 1.94 25.00
CA GLN A 43 22.61 2.33 23.84
C GLN A 43 22.98 1.50 22.60
N ARG A 44 24.29 1.30 22.37
CA ARG A 44 24.79 0.48 21.25
C ARG A 44 24.29 -0.97 21.34
N GLU A 45 24.36 -1.58 22.52
CA GLU A 45 23.85 -2.94 22.76
C GLU A 45 22.36 -3.06 22.45
N ILE A 46 21.54 -2.10 22.91
CA ILE A 46 20.10 -2.07 22.62
C ILE A 46 19.83 -1.93 21.12
N TYR A 47 20.60 -1.08 20.42
CA TYR A 47 20.49 -0.92 18.97
C TYR A 47 20.91 -2.18 18.21
N GLU A 48 21.97 -2.86 18.64
CA GLU A 48 22.44 -4.11 18.05
C GLU A 48 21.44 -5.24 18.27
N ALA A 49 20.87 -5.37 19.48
CA ALA A 49 19.80 -6.33 19.78
C ALA A 49 18.56 -6.12 18.88
N LYS A 50 18.05 -4.88 18.79
CA LYS A 50 16.92 -4.53 17.89
C LYS A 50 17.25 -4.77 16.41
N ARG A 51 18.50 -4.59 16.00
CA ARG A 51 18.95 -4.86 14.63
C ARG A 51 18.98 -6.36 14.34
N LEU A 52 19.39 -7.19 15.30
CA LEU A 52 19.36 -8.65 15.20
C LEU A 52 17.93 -9.19 15.17
N GLU A 53 17.05 -8.73 16.07
CA GLU A 53 15.62 -9.09 16.05
C GLU A 53 14.96 -8.78 14.69
N ARG A 54 15.23 -7.59 14.13
CA ARG A 54 14.72 -7.21 12.80
C ARG A 54 15.28 -8.06 11.66
N LYS A 55 16.50 -8.60 11.79
CA LYS A 55 17.10 -9.52 10.82
C LYS A 55 16.45 -10.91 10.91
N ILE A 56 16.27 -11.42 12.12
CA ILE A 56 15.60 -12.71 12.39
C ILE A 56 14.14 -12.68 11.89
N ALA A 57 13.40 -11.63 12.22
CA ALA A 57 12.03 -11.44 11.75
C ALA A 57 11.91 -11.25 10.22
N LYS A 58 13.00 -10.90 9.52
CA LYS A 58 13.03 -10.83 8.04
C LYS A 58 13.35 -12.18 7.41
N THR A 59 14.19 -13.00 8.04
CA THR A 59 14.51 -14.35 7.56
C THR A 59 13.34 -15.32 7.73
N GLU A 60 12.54 -15.14 8.78
CA GLU A 60 11.34 -15.97 9.04
C GLU A 60 10.15 -15.64 8.11
N LYS A 61 10.14 -14.46 7.47
CA LYS A 61 9.02 -14.00 6.61
C LYS A 61 9.22 -14.25 5.11
N LYS A 62 10.04 -15.24 4.73
CA LYS A 62 10.02 -15.71 3.34
C LYS A 62 8.73 -16.48 3.12
N LYS A 63 7.75 -15.85 2.47
CA LYS A 63 6.50 -16.51 2.08
C LYS A 63 6.83 -17.78 1.29
N PRO A 64 6.28 -18.95 1.65
CA PRO A 64 6.52 -20.16 0.87
C PRO A 64 6.01 -19.91 -0.56
N ILE A 65 6.87 -20.13 -1.55
CA ILE A 65 6.49 -20.07 -2.96
C ILE A 65 5.57 -21.26 -3.23
N ILE A 66 4.28 -21.02 -3.40
CA ILE A 66 3.27 -22.06 -3.61
C ILE A 66 3.39 -22.55 -5.05
N LYS A 67 3.91 -23.77 -5.21
CA LYS A 67 4.00 -24.45 -6.51
C LYS A 67 2.71 -25.20 -6.81
N ARG A 68 2.30 -25.24 -8.08
CA ARG A 68 1.15 -26.03 -8.56
C ARG A 68 1.45 -27.52 -8.39
N LEU A 69 0.48 -28.30 -7.90
CA LEU A 69 0.61 -29.74 -7.77
C LEU A 69 0.33 -30.43 -9.12
N PRO A 70 0.95 -31.58 -9.41
CA PRO A 70 0.63 -32.35 -10.62
C PRO A 70 -0.83 -32.82 -10.55
N GLY A 71 -1.61 -32.55 -11.61
CA GLY A 71 -3.04 -32.91 -11.70
C GLY A 71 -4.02 -31.89 -11.12
N GLU A 72 -3.57 -30.85 -10.42
CA GLU A 72 -4.42 -29.78 -9.87
C GLU A 72 -5.00 -28.89 -11.00
N LYS A 73 -6.31 -28.61 -10.97
CA LYS A 73 -6.94 -27.65 -11.91
C LYS A 73 -6.51 -26.21 -11.57
N MET A 74 -6.54 -25.31 -12.55
CA MET A 74 -6.11 -23.91 -12.34
C MET A 74 -6.96 -23.18 -11.27
N SER A 75 -8.25 -23.57 -11.15
CA SER A 75 -9.16 -23.06 -10.13
C SER A 75 -8.72 -23.43 -8.71
N GLU A 76 -8.36 -24.69 -8.49
CA GLU A 76 -7.91 -25.21 -7.18
C GLU A 76 -6.60 -24.57 -6.74
N PHE A 77 -5.65 -24.42 -7.67
CA PHE A 77 -4.39 -23.70 -7.43
C PHE A 77 -4.65 -22.26 -6.99
N SER A 78 -5.56 -21.56 -7.69
CA SER A 78 -5.93 -20.18 -7.36
C SER A 78 -6.55 -20.06 -5.96
N GLN A 79 -7.43 -21.01 -5.57
CA GLN A 79 -8.00 -21.03 -4.23
C GLN A 79 -6.94 -21.24 -3.14
N ARG A 80 -5.99 -22.15 -3.36
CA ARG A 80 -4.90 -22.43 -2.43
C ARG A 80 -3.97 -21.22 -2.27
N VAL A 81 -3.64 -20.56 -3.39
CA VAL A 81 -2.89 -19.30 -3.38
C VAL A 81 -3.65 -18.24 -2.58
N ASN A 82 -4.94 -18.05 -2.82
CA ASN A 82 -5.74 -17.05 -2.11
C ASN A 82 -5.83 -17.31 -0.61
N ARG A 83 -5.97 -18.57 -0.17
CA ARG A 83 -5.99 -18.96 1.25
C ARG A 83 -4.65 -18.73 1.95
N ALA A 84 -3.56 -18.95 1.23
CA ALA A 84 -2.22 -18.85 1.79
C ALA A 84 -1.66 -17.42 1.77
N ILE A 85 -2.24 -16.51 0.99
CA ILE A 85 -1.98 -15.09 1.15
C ILE A 85 -2.69 -14.66 2.44
N PRO A 86 -1.97 -14.14 3.45
CA PRO A 86 -2.60 -13.50 4.60
C PRO A 86 -3.19 -12.17 4.12
N VAL A 87 -4.34 -12.23 3.47
CA VAL A 87 -5.09 -11.04 3.12
C VAL A 87 -5.93 -10.70 4.33
N SER A 88 -5.54 -9.64 5.04
CA SER A 88 -6.40 -8.98 6.02
C SER A 88 -7.50 -8.24 5.25
N PHE A 89 -8.44 -8.98 4.67
CA PHE A 89 -9.68 -8.38 4.21
C PHE A 89 -10.40 -7.88 5.47
N LYS A 90 -10.48 -6.56 5.62
CA LYS A 90 -11.43 -5.92 6.54
C LYS A 90 -12.84 -6.11 5.96
N SER A 91 -13.30 -7.36 5.85
CA SER A 91 -14.63 -7.73 5.35
C SER A 91 -15.59 -7.99 6.52
N GLY A 92 -15.46 -7.18 7.58
CA GLY A 92 -16.46 -7.08 8.64
C GLY A 92 -17.05 -5.67 8.63
N PRO A 93 -18.21 -5.45 9.28
CA PRO A 93 -18.73 -4.11 9.49
C PRO A 93 -17.62 -3.26 10.08
N VAL A 94 -17.33 -2.12 9.45
CA VAL A 94 -16.34 -1.17 9.95
C VAL A 94 -16.81 -0.74 11.33
N LYS A 95 -16.22 -1.32 12.38
CA LYS A 95 -16.41 -0.83 13.74
C LYS A 95 -15.83 0.58 13.73
N VAL A 96 -16.72 1.56 13.77
CA VAL A 96 -16.37 2.96 13.87
C VAL A 96 -15.73 3.11 15.25
N ASP A 97 -14.41 3.27 15.31
CA ASP A 97 -13.73 3.57 16.56
C ASP A 97 -14.35 4.84 17.18
N GLU A 98 -14.55 4.82 18.50
CA GLU A 98 -15.14 5.91 19.30
C GLU A 98 -14.37 7.25 19.19
N PHE A 99 -13.18 7.23 18.56
CA PHE A 99 -12.32 8.38 18.32
C PHE A 99 -12.50 9.05 16.94
N THR A 100 -13.42 8.57 16.10
CA THR A 100 -13.67 9.21 14.81
C THR A 100 -14.52 10.48 14.98
N ASP A 101 -14.12 11.56 14.32
CA ASP A 101 -14.84 12.85 14.36
C ASP A 101 -16.33 12.66 14.02
N LYS A 102 -17.23 13.32 14.76
CA LYS A 102 -18.70 13.25 14.56
C LYS A 102 -19.11 13.52 13.10
N LYS A 103 -18.34 14.33 12.36
CA LYS A 103 -18.55 14.62 10.94
C LYS A 103 -18.26 13.42 10.03
N THR A 104 -17.22 12.63 10.33
CA THR A 104 -16.88 11.44 9.54
C THR A 104 -17.84 10.29 9.81
N ALA A 105 -18.27 10.11 11.07
CA ALA A 105 -19.28 9.12 11.43
C ALA A 105 -20.63 9.36 10.71
N LYS A 106 -21.11 10.61 10.67
CA LYS A 106 -22.34 10.97 9.95
C LYS A 106 -22.26 10.69 8.44
N LYS A 107 -21.09 10.90 7.83
CA LYS A 107 -20.85 10.64 6.40
C LYS A 107 -20.81 9.14 6.08
N ILE A 108 -20.28 8.33 6.99
CA ILE A 108 -20.28 6.86 6.87
C ILE A 108 -21.70 6.32 6.99
N LYS A 109 -22.47 6.76 8.00
CA LYS A 109 -23.87 6.34 8.21
C LYS A 109 -24.75 6.67 6.99
N ARG A 110 -24.66 7.90 6.46
CA ARG A 110 -25.39 8.31 5.25
C ARG A 110 -25.06 7.46 4.03
N LYS A 111 -23.82 6.95 3.93
CA LYS A 111 -23.39 6.11 2.81
C LYS A 111 -23.86 4.66 2.96
N GLN A 112 -24.01 4.17 4.19
CA GLN A 112 -24.59 2.86 4.47
C GLN A 112 -26.08 2.86 4.18
N GLU A 113 -26.81 3.85 4.70
CA GLU A 113 -28.25 4.05 4.46
C GLU A 113 -28.56 4.17 2.96
N LYS A 114 -27.75 4.89 2.20
CA LYS A 114 -27.92 4.97 0.73
C LYS A 114 -27.75 3.61 0.03
N ARG A 115 -26.84 2.76 0.51
CA ARG A 115 -26.62 1.43 -0.07
C ARG A 115 -27.73 0.46 0.29
N GLU A 116 -28.26 0.56 1.50
CA GLU A 116 -29.40 -0.23 1.94
C GLU A 116 -30.64 0.15 1.14
N ALA A 117 -30.92 1.44 0.96
CA ALA A 117 -32.03 1.90 0.12
C ALA A 117 -31.91 1.45 -1.35
N GLU A 118 -30.71 1.46 -1.93
CA GLU A 118 -30.47 0.98 -3.31
C GLU A 118 -30.65 -0.54 -3.45
N LEU A 119 -30.41 -1.30 -2.39
CA LEU A 119 -30.69 -2.74 -2.37
C LEU A 119 -32.17 -3.03 -2.22
N ASP A 120 -32.85 -2.27 -1.35
CA ASP A 120 -34.29 -2.38 -1.08
C ASP A 120 -35.12 -2.01 -2.33
N GLU A 121 -34.75 -0.94 -3.03
CA GLU A 121 -35.37 -0.54 -4.31
C GLU A 121 -35.20 -1.63 -5.38
N LYS A 122 -34.05 -2.30 -5.40
CA LYS A 122 -33.76 -3.38 -6.34
C LYS A 122 -34.45 -4.70 -5.98
N GLU A 123 -34.70 -4.93 -4.70
CA GLU A 123 -35.47 -6.06 -4.20
C GLU A 123 -36.97 -5.87 -4.50
N MET A 124 -37.51 -4.66 -4.29
CA MET A 124 -38.87 -4.31 -4.69
C MET A 124 -39.09 -4.37 -6.21
N GLU A 125 -38.13 -3.92 -7.04
CA GLU A 125 -38.22 -4.05 -8.50
C GLU A 125 -38.26 -5.53 -8.95
N LEU A 126 -37.55 -6.41 -8.25
CA LEU A 126 -37.60 -7.86 -8.48
C LEU A 126 -38.90 -8.49 -7.98
N GLU A 127 -39.46 -8.03 -6.85
CA GLU A 127 -40.73 -8.53 -6.33
C GLU A 127 -41.93 -8.08 -7.17
N ASP A 128 -41.96 -6.82 -7.64
CA ASP A 128 -43.04 -6.31 -8.51
C ASP A 128 -43.09 -7.04 -9.85
N THR A 129 -41.94 -7.33 -10.46
CA THR A 129 -41.89 -8.15 -11.69
C THR A 129 -42.38 -9.59 -11.49
N ASN A 130 -42.34 -10.10 -10.25
CA ASN A 130 -42.83 -11.42 -9.92
C ASN A 130 -44.32 -11.41 -9.55
N TRP A 131 -44.83 -10.35 -8.90
CA TRP A 131 -46.24 -10.19 -8.51
C TRP A 131 -47.17 -9.86 -9.68
N GLU A 132 -46.72 -9.08 -10.67
CA GLU A 132 -47.51 -8.81 -11.89
C GLU A 132 -47.74 -10.09 -12.73
N ALA A 133 -46.85 -11.09 -12.63
CA ALA A 133 -46.99 -12.35 -13.36
C ALA A 133 -48.03 -13.31 -12.74
N GLU A 134 -48.30 -13.21 -11.43
CA GLU A 134 -49.21 -14.11 -10.72
C GLU A 134 -50.68 -13.64 -10.72
N THR A 135 -50.95 -12.34 -10.88
CA THR A 135 -52.30 -11.77 -10.70
C THR A 135 -53.17 -11.74 -11.96
N THR A 136 -52.60 -11.76 -13.17
CA THR A 136 -53.38 -11.64 -14.40
C THR A 136 -53.78 -12.98 -15.05
N GLY A 137 -53.29 -14.13 -14.55
CA GLY A 137 -53.63 -15.47 -15.07
C GLY A 137 -53.29 -15.70 -16.55
N GLN A 138 -52.76 -14.70 -17.25
CA GLN A 138 -52.22 -14.80 -18.58
C GLN A 138 -50.84 -15.42 -18.45
N TYR A 139 -50.73 -16.65 -18.93
CA TYR A 139 -49.44 -17.25 -19.25
C TYR A 139 -48.70 -16.28 -20.18
N ILE A 140 -47.71 -15.57 -19.65
CA ILE A 140 -46.74 -14.87 -20.46
C ILE A 140 -45.90 -15.99 -21.08
N PRO A 141 -46.00 -16.26 -22.40
CA PRO A 141 -44.98 -17.10 -23.00
C PRO A 141 -43.67 -16.39 -22.73
N ILE A 142 -42.81 -17.03 -21.93
CA ILE A 142 -41.41 -16.64 -21.84
C ILE A 142 -40.92 -16.81 -23.27
N GLU A 143 -40.93 -15.74 -24.06
CA GLU A 143 -40.32 -15.71 -25.37
C GLU A 143 -38.88 -16.13 -25.11
N SER A 144 -38.58 -17.38 -25.42
CA SER A 144 -37.22 -17.90 -25.39
C SER A 144 -36.40 -16.89 -26.15
N HIS A 145 -35.57 -16.17 -25.40
CA HIS A 145 -34.86 -14.96 -25.79
C HIS A 145 -34.85 -14.79 -27.30
N ARG A 146 -35.62 -13.82 -27.84
CA ARG A 146 -35.35 -13.28 -29.19
C ARG A 146 -33.84 -13.20 -29.28
N LYS A 147 -33.24 -14.02 -30.16
CA LYS A 147 -31.79 -14.04 -30.34
C LYS A 147 -31.41 -12.58 -30.50
N ARG A 148 -30.75 -12.01 -29.48
CA ARG A 148 -30.21 -10.66 -29.56
C ARG A 148 -29.53 -10.64 -30.91
N LYS A 149 -29.90 -9.72 -31.80
CA LYS A 149 -29.13 -9.51 -33.04
C LYS A 149 -27.68 -9.53 -32.58
N GLY A 150 -26.94 -10.56 -33.01
CA GLY A 150 -25.67 -10.91 -32.39
C GLY A 150 -24.89 -9.64 -32.21
N SER A 151 -24.41 -9.38 -30.99
CA SER A 151 -23.52 -8.24 -30.74
C SER A 151 -22.57 -8.17 -31.93
N PRO A 152 -22.48 -7.02 -32.63
CA PRO A 152 -21.66 -6.93 -33.83
C PRO A 152 -20.30 -7.54 -33.48
N ASP A 153 -19.88 -8.49 -34.32
CA ASP A 153 -18.67 -9.26 -34.08
C ASP A 153 -17.56 -8.22 -33.81
N PRO A 154 -16.89 -8.26 -32.65
CA PRO A 154 -15.89 -7.25 -32.31
C PRO A 154 -14.78 -7.13 -33.38
N TRP A 155 -14.65 -8.14 -34.25
CA TRP A 155 -13.70 -8.21 -35.36
C TRP A 155 -14.27 -7.75 -36.71
N GLU A 156 -15.57 -7.45 -36.82
CA GLU A 156 -16.20 -7.00 -38.07
C GLU A 156 -15.63 -5.67 -38.57
N SER A 157 -15.17 -4.82 -37.63
CA SER A 157 -14.45 -3.58 -37.93
C SER A 157 -13.11 -3.81 -38.63
N LEU A 158 -12.44 -4.92 -38.34
CA LEU A 158 -11.13 -5.26 -38.92
C LEU A 158 -11.25 -5.83 -40.34
N ASN A 159 -12.35 -6.51 -40.65
CA ASN A 159 -12.60 -7.02 -42.01
C ASN A 159 -12.81 -5.89 -43.03
N LYS A 160 -13.35 -4.74 -42.60
CA LYS A 160 -13.57 -3.56 -43.47
C LYS A 160 -12.29 -2.82 -43.83
N GLN A 161 -11.20 -3.06 -43.10
CA GLN A 161 -9.91 -2.37 -43.26
C GLN A 161 -8.79 -3.29 -43.76
N ARG A 162 -9.12 -4.52 -44.20
CA ARG A 162 -8.11 -5.41 -44.79
C ARG A 162 -7.65 -4.83 -46.12
N PRO A 163 -6.38 -4.41 -46.27
CA PRO A 163 -5.87 -3.99 -47.57
C PRO A 163 -5.90 -5.18 -48.54
N ALA A 164 -6.04 -4.91 -49.84
CA ALA A 164 -5.98 -5.95 -50.85
C ALA A 164 -4.61 -6.66 -50.78
N PHE A 165 -4.57 -7.94 -51.10
CA PHE A 165 -3.40 -8.84 -50.90
C PHE A 165 -2.09 -8.38 -51.58
N ASN A 166 -2.11 -7.31 -52.38
CA ASN A 166 -0.95 -6.77 -53.09
C ASN A 166 -0.72 -5.26 -52.85
N GLU A 167 -1.36 -4.66 -51.85
CA GLU A 167 -1.15 -3.24 -51.51
C GLU A 167 0.10 -3.11 -50.63
N ARG A 168 1.17 -2.51 -51.17
CA ARG A 168 2.36 -2.14 -50.38
C ARG A 168 1.95 -1.07 -49.39
N VAL A 169 1.93 -1.43 -48.11
CA VAL A 169 1.69 -0.50 -47.00
C VAL A 169 2.78 0.57 -47.01
N ASP A 170 2.39 1.82 -47.20
CA ASP A 170 3.29 2.97 -47.08
C ASP A 170 3.94 2.99 -45.70
N ALA A 171 5.16 3.55 -45.63
CA ALA A 171 5.97 3.54 -44.41
C ALA A 171 5.15 3.97 -43.19
N PRO A 172 5.29 3.27 -42.05
CA PRO A 172 4.49 3.54 -40.86
C PRO A 172 4.64 5.00 -40.43
N PRO A 173 3.56 5.62 -39.90
CA PRO A 173 3.59 7.02 -39.52
C PRO A 173 4.70 7.28 -38.51
N VAL A 174 5.55 8.28 -38.81
CA VAL A 174 6.64 8.68 -37.92
C VAL A 174 6.04 9.34 -36.69
N LEU A 175 6.20 8.70 -35.53
CA LEU A 175 5.74 9.26 -34.27
C LEU A 175 6.48 10.57 -33.97
N PRO A 176 5.78 11.62 -33.51
CA PRO A 176 6.44 12.87 -33.14
C PRO A 176 7.41 12.59 -31.99
N SER A 177 8.68 12.97 -32.17
CA SER A 177 9.70 12.81 -31.15
C SER A 177 9.26 13.54 -29.89
N LEU A 178 8.99 12.80 -28.81
CA LEU A 178 8.62 13.40 -27.53
C LEU A 178 9.72 14.36 -27.11
N LYS A 179 9.38 15.66 -27.02
CA LYS A 179 10.28 16.67 -26.45
C LYS A 179 10.62 16.19 -25.05
N LYS A 180 11.91 16.01 -24.75
CA LYS A 180 12.40 15.60 -23.42
C LYS A 180 11.78 16.52 -22.38
N THR A 181 10.75 16.04 -21.69
CA THR A 181 10.08 16.79 -20.63
C THR A 181 11.14 17.15 -19.61
N SER A 182 11.31 18.45 -19.35
CA SER A 182 12.17 18.97 -18.32
C SER A 182 11.94 18.17 -17.03
N ILE A 183 12.98 17.52 -16.53
CA ILE A 183 12.95 16.77 -15.28
C ILE A 183 12.34 17.69 -14.23
N ILE A 184 11.15 17.37 -13.74
CA ILE A 184 10.46 18.16 -12.72
C ILE A 184 11.28 17.98 -11.42
N HIS A 185 12.15 18.94 -11.13
CA HIS A 185 13.03 18.92 -9.94
C HIS A 185 12.24 19.08 -8.62
N SER A 186 10.94 19.37 -8.73
CA SER A 186 10.04 19.70 -7.62
C SER A 186 9.32 18.50 -6.99
N ILE A 187 9.50 17.27 -7.47
CA ILE A 187 8.90 16.12 -6.78
C ILE A 187 9.72 15.83 -5.51
N PRO A 188 9.10 15.88 -4.31
CA PRO A 188 9.81 15.56 -3.08
C PRO A 188 10.21 14.08 -3.12
N LYS A 189 11.51 13.83 -3.32
CA LYS A 189 12.07 12.48 -3.25
C LYS A 189 11.95 11.98 -1.82
N LYS A 190 11.34 10.81 -1.66
CA LYS A 190 11.17 10.16 -0.36
C LYS A 190 12.37 9.24 -0.08
N ASP A 191 12.87 9.22 1.17
CA ASP A 191 13.87 8.24 1.61
C ASP A 191 13.29 6.82 1.48
N LYS A 192 14.14 5.81 1.70
CA LYS A 192 13.73 4.39 1.82
C LYS A 192 12.70 4.16 2.95
N GLN A 193 12.57 5.10 3.90
CA GLN A 193 11.56 5.10 4.96
C GLN A 193 10.29 5.90 4.62
N GLY A 194 10.19 6.51 3.44
CA GLY A 194 9.00 7.26 3.02
C GLY A 194 8.92 8.72 3.48
N ASN A 195 9.93 9.21 4.21
CA ASN A 195 10.02 10.60 4.68
C ASN A 195 10.51 11.52 3.55
N THR A 196 10.12 12.80 3.57
CA THR A 196 10.60 13.80 2.60
C THR A 196 11.98 14.31 2.99
N GLU A 197 12.99 14.12 2.12
CA GLU A 197 14.36 14.60 2.39
C GLU A 197 14.43 16.14 2.40
N SER A 198 15.14 16.70 3.38
CA SER A 198 15.47 18.14 3.38
C SER A 198 16.28 18.52 2.15
N LEU A 199 16.09 19.75 1.65
CA LEU A 199 16.75 20.24 0.43
C LEU A 199 18.28 20.29 0.61
N ALA A 200 18.76 20.65 1.79
CA ALA A 200 20.18 20.67 2.13
C ALA A 200 20.83 19.28 2.00
N ARG A 201 20.18 18.24 2.54
CA ARG A 201 20.67 16.86 2.44
C ARG A 201 20.68 16.36 0.99
N ARG A 202 19.69 16.76 0.19
CA ARG A 202 19.64 16.43 -1.25
C ARG A 202 20.79 17.05 -2.03
N LYS A 203 21.16 18.30 -1.72
CA LYS A 203 22.33 18.96 -2.34
C LYS A 203 23.63 18.26 -1.97
N ALA A 204 23.86 18.00 -0.69
CA ALA A 204 25.05 17.29 -0.22
C ALA A 204 25.20 15.91 -0.88
N LEU A 205 24.13 15.09 -0.91
CA LEU A 205 24.17 13.79 -1.60
C LEU A 205 24.34 13.91 -3.12
N GLY A 206 23.92 15.02 -3.72
CA GLY A 206 24.15 15.31 -5.14
C GLY A 206 25.62 15.59 -5.43
N GLU A 207 26.24 16.43 -4.61
CA GLU A 207 27.66 16.80 -4.68
C GLU A 207 28.56 15.57 -4.46
N GLU A 208 28.27 14.74 -3.44
CA GLU A 208 29.00 13.49 -3.19
C GLU A 208 28.95 12.54 -4.39
N ARG A 209 27.79 12.42 -5.05
CA ARG A 209 27.63 11.58 -6.24
C ARG A 209 28.44 12.11 -7.41
N GLN A 210 28.43 13.42 -7.63
CA GLN A 210 29.19 14.06 -8.70
C GLN A 210 30.69 13.87 -8.49
N ALA A 211 31.19 14.12 -7.27
CA ALA A 211 32.58 13.90 -6.91
C ALA A 211 33.03 12.45 -7.16
N LEU A 212 32.18 11.46 -6.83
CA LEU A 212 32.47 10.05 -7.10
C LEU A 212 32.53 9.74 -8.59
N ILE A 213 31.60 10.29 -9.38
CA ILE A 213 31.59 10.12 -10.84
C ILE A 213 32.84 10.74 -11.47
N GLU A 214 33.24 11.94 -11.03
CA GLU A 214 34.43 12.63 -11.52
C GLU A 214 35.70 11.85 -11.20
N ARG A 215 35.83 11.37 -9.94
CA ARG A 215 36.95 10.50 -9.55
C ARG A 215 37.02 9.24 -10.41
N TYR A 216 35.89 8.61 -10.69
CA TYR A 216 35.83 7.44 -11.56
C TYR A 216 36.20 7.78 -13.01
N ARG A 217 35.73 8.91 -13.54
CA ARG A 217 36.08 9.38 -14.89
C ARG A 217 37.58 9.66 -15.02
N ALA A 218 38.18 10.32 -14.03
CA ALA A 218 39.62 10.56 -14.00
C ALA A 218 40.40 9.24 -13.99
N MET A 219 39.99 8.27 -13.18
CA MET A 219 40.60 6.93 -13.14
C MET A 219 40.48 6.20 -14.49
N MET A 220 39.31 6.28 -15.15
CA MET A 220 39.09 5.66 -16.44
C MET A 220 39.84 6.35 -17.58
N GLN A 221 40.03 7.68 -17.50
CA GLN A 221 40.86 8.43 -18.44
C GLN A 221 42.34 8.06 -18.28
N ALA A 222 42.84 8.01 -17.05
CA ALA A 222 44.21 7.59 -16.75
C ALA A 222 44.50 6.13 -17.16
N ARG A 223 43.48 5.27 -17.23
CA ARG A 223 43.59 3.90 -17.74
C ARG A 223 43.56 3.81 -19.27
N ARG A 224 42.97 4.82 -19.93
CA ARG A 224 42.86 4.88 -21.39
C ARG A 224 44.05 5.56 -22.05
N SER A 225 44.72 6.47 -21.35
CA SER A 225 46.04 7.01 -21.69
C SER A 225 47.13 6.00 -21.38
#